data_AF-A0A8E2AJW7-F1
#
_entry.id   AF-A0A8E2AJW7-F1
#
_cell.length_a   1.000
_cell.length_b   1.000
_cell.length_c   1.000
_cell.angle_alpha   90.00
_cell.angle_beta   90.00
_cell.angle_gamma   90.00
#
_symmetry.space_group_name_H-M   'P 1'
#
loop_
_entity.id
_entity.type
_entity.pdbx_description
1 polymer ?
#
loop_
_entity_poly.entity_id
_entity_poly.type
_entity_poly.pdbx_seq_one_letter_code
_entity_poly.pdbx_strand_id
1 'polypeptide(L)'
;LLWAGDFNRHHPLWDEERNHHLFTSTNLDRAQHLLNAIAALDLHMLLEQGVPTLEATRTKNLTRPDNVFGTDGILERLRRCEVFPHRRPP
;
A
#
# COMPACT_ATOMS: atom_id res chain seq x y z
N LEU A 1 -15.88 6.60 -1.96
CA LEU A 1 -15.32 5.45 -2.72
C LEU A 1 -14.38 4.68 -1.80
N LEU A 2 -14.34 3.34 -1.90
CA LEU A 2 -13.33 2.48 -1.28
C LEU A 2 -12.62 1.73 -2.40
N TRP A 3 -11.28 1.78 -2.43
CA TRP A 3 -10.46 1.05 -3.40
C TRP A 3 -9.41 0.23 -2.66
N ALA A 4 -9.53 -1.08 -2.73
CA ALA A 4 -8.64 -2.02 -2.05
C ALA A 4 -8.19 -3.12 -3.00
N GLY A 5 -6.95 -3.57 -2.85
CA GLY A 5 -6.42 -4.70 -3.61
C GLY A 5 -4.90 -4.71 -3.67
N ASP A 6 -4.39 -5.66 -4.44
CA ASP A 6 -2.98 -5.75 -4.82
C ASP A 6 -2.69 -4.78 -5.98
N PHE A 7 -1.91 -3.75 -5.71
CA PHE A 7 -1.47 -2.78 -6.72
C PHE A 7 -0.12 -3.18 -7.31
N ASN A 8 0.64 -4.02 -6.60
CA ASN A 8 2.00 -4.42 -6.93
C ASN A 8 2.87 -3.21 -7.30
N ARG A 9 2.85 -2.18 -6.44
CA ARG A 9 3.66 -0.96 -6.54
C ARG A 9 4.43 -0.72 -5.25
N HIS A 10 5.65 -0.23 -5.39
CA HIS A 10 6.53 0.11 -4.27
C HIS A 10 6.82 1.60 -4.28
N HIS A 11 6.59 2.26 -3.16
CA HIS A 11 6.86 3.67 -3.00
C HIS A 11 7.14 4.00 -1.53
N PRO A 12 8.05 4.96 -1.24
CA PRO A 12 8.34 5.39 0.14
C PRO A 12 7.10 5.82 0.94
N LEU A 13 6.05 6.29 0.27
CA LEU A 13 4.82 6.77 0.94
C LEU A 13 4.02 5.69 1.65
N TRP A 14 4.20 4.41 1.31
CA TRP A 14 3.44 3.31 1.93
C TRP A 14 4.29 2.12 2.34
N ASP A 15 5.38 1.85 1.63
CA ASP A 15 6.29 0.75 1.94
C ASP A 15 7.30 1.16 3.02
N GLU A 16 7.96 0.18 3.63
CA GLU A 16 8.97 0.45 4.67
C GLU A 16 10.29 0.93 4.06
N GLU A 17 11.02 1.79 4.78
CA GLU A 17 12.32 2.33 4.33
C GLU A 17 13.37 1.24 4.06
N ARG A 18 13.31 0.11 4.78
CA ARG A 18 14.16 -1.07 4.51
C ARG A 18 14.04 -1.59 3.07
N ASN A 19 12.90 -1.33 2.41
CA ASN A 19 12.62 -1.68 1.03
C ASN A 19 13.11 -0.62 0.02
N HIS A 20 14.01 0.30 0.40
CA HIS A 20 14.56 1.31 -0.51
C HIS A 20 15.14 0.76 -1.81
N HIS A 21 15.67 -0.47 -1.78
CA HIS A 21 16.14 -1.18 -2.97
C HIS A 21 15.03 -1.44 -4.03
N LEU A 22 13.75 -1.39 -3.63
CA LEU A 22 12.59 -1.48 -4.52
C LEU A 22 12.19 -0.12 -5.12
N PHE A 23 12.68 1.00 -4.59
CA PHE A 23 12.35 2.36 -5.03
C PHE A 23 13.22 2.82 -6.21
N THR A 24 13.36 1.96 -7.21
CA THR A 24 14.02 2.29 -8.48
C THR A 24 13.21 3.32 -9.26
N SER A 25 13.86 4.10 -10.14
CA SER A 25 13.16 5.08 -11.00
C SER A 25 11.96 4.47 -11.73
N THR A 26 12.14 3.29 -12.32
CA THR A 26 11.06 2.56 -13.01
C THR A 26 9.89 2.20 -12.09
N ASN A 27 10.15 1.80 -10.84
CA ASN A 27 9.07 1.49 -9.89
C ASN A 27 8.37 2.76 -9.40
N LEU A 28 9.12 3.84 -9.19
CA LEU A 28 8.55 5.13 -8.81
C LEU A 28 7.67 5.71 -9.91
N ASP A 29 8.10 5.65 -11.18
CA ASP A 29 7.30 6.07 -12.33
C ASP A 29 5.98 5.27 -12.42
N ARG A 30 6.05 3.96 -12.20
CA ARG A 30 4.87 3.09 -12.16
C ARG A 30 3.95 3.39 -10.98
N ALA A 31 4.51 3.75 -9.83
CA ALA A 31 3.75 4.16 -8.64
C ALA A 31 3.11 5.54 -8.83
N GLN A 32 3.72 6.43 -9.62
CA GLN A 32 3.21 7.77 -9.89
C GLN A 32 1.83 7.73 -10.57
N HIS A 33 1.59 6.76 -11.46
CA HIS A 33 0.26 6.58 -12.04
C HIS A 33 -0.82 6.30 -10.99
N LEU A 34 -0.50 5.51 -9.96
CA LEU A 34 -1.40 5.25 -8.85
C LEU A 34 -1.59 6.50 -8.00
N LEU A 35 -0.52 7.23 -7.68
CA LEU A 35 -0.59 8.49 -6.93
C LEU A 35 -1.46 9.54 -7.64
N ASN A 36 -1.34 9.65 -8.96
CA ASN A 36 -2.18 10.55 -9.76
C ASN A 36 -3.66 10.16 -9.67
N ALA A 37 -3.99 8.87 -9.71
CA ALA A 37 -5.37 8.40 -9.57
C ALA A 37 -5.92 8.63 -8.16
N ILE A 38 -5.10 8.40 -7.12
CA ILE A 38 -5.44 8.68 -5.72
C ILE A 38 -5.77 10.17 -5.54
N ALA A 39 -4.92 11.05 -6.06
CA ALA A 39 -5.14 12.49 -5.98
C ALA A 39 -6.36 12.95 -6.77
N ALA A 40 -6.55 12.44 -8.00
CA ALA A 40 -7.68 12.82 -8.86
C ALA A 40 -9.05 12.39 -8.29
N LEU A 41 -9.07 11.31 -7.49
CA LEU A 41 -10.27 10.76 -6.86
C LEU A 41 -10.44 11.18 -5.41
N ASP A 42 -9.56 12.05 -4.90
CA ASP A 42 -9.53 12.52 -3.51
C ASP A 42 -9.58 11.36 -2.49
N LEU A 43 -8.62 10.44 -2.66
CA LEU A 43 -8.50 9.25 -1.84
C LEU A 43 -7.35 9.38 -0.84
N HIS A 44 -7.58 8.88 0.37
CA HIS A 44 -6.61 8.79 1.45
C HIS A 44 -6.16 7.35 1.64
N MET A 45 -4.88 7.16 1.98
CA MET A 45 -4.39 5.88 2.47
C MET A 45 -5.03 5.57 3.82
N LEU A 46 -5.75 4.44 3.89
CA LEU A 46 -6.45 4.03 5.12
C LEU A 46 -5.60 3.12 6.00
N LEU A 47 -4.62 2.42 5.42
CA LEU A 47 -3.66 1.60 6.14
C LEU A 47 -2.38 2.40 6.42
N GLU A 48 -1.91 2.37 7.67
CA GLU A 48 -0.73 3.09 8.14
C GLU A 48 0.52 2.74 7.31
N GLN A 49 1.34 3.76 7.03
CA GLN A 49 2.60 3.61 6.29
C GLN A 49 3.51 2.56 6.92
N GLY A 50 4.20 1.78 6.09
CA GLY A 50 5.17 0.80 6.55
C GLY A 50 4.57 -0.50 7.11
N VAL A 51 3.25 -0.70 7.08
CA VAL A 51 2.67 -1.99 7.48
C VAL A 51 2.74 -3.00 6.32
N PRO A 52 3.50 -4.11 6.43
CA PRO A 52 3.66 -5.06 5.32
C PRO A 52 2.45 -5.97 5.18
N THR A 53 1.98 -6.14 3.94
CA THR A 53 0.82 -6.98 3.59
C THR A 53 1.24 -8.33 3.01
N LEU A 54 2.46 -8.44 2.49
CA LEU A 54 3.01 -9.65 1.88
C LEU A 54 4.37 -10.02 2.48
N GLU A 55 4.58 -11.30 2.74
CA GLU A 55 5.90 -11.89 2.99
C GLU A 55 6.28 -12.76 1.80
N ALA A 56 7.37 -12.44 1.12
CA ALA A 56 7.84 -13.25 -0.01
C ALA A 56 8.31 -14.63 0.49
N THR A 57 7.73 -15.71 -0.04
CA THR A 57 7.98 -17.09 0.42
C THR A 57 9.47 -17.46 0.50
N ARG A 58 10.26 -17.06 -0.50
CA ARG A 58 11.68 -17.44 -0.65
C ARG A 58 12.64 -16.57 0.16
N THR A 59 12.50 -15.25 0.08
CA THR A 59 13.44 -14.31 0.70
C THR A 59 13.03 -13.88 2.09
N LYS A 60 11.78 -14.17 2.47
CA LYS A 60 11.14 -13.66 3.69
C LYS A 60 11.09 -12.13 3.74
N ASN A 61 11.24 -11.48 2.58
CA ASN A 61 11.14 -10.03 2.51
C ASN A 61 9.69 -9.61 2.71
N LEU A 62 9.49 -8.69 3.64
CA LEU A 62 8.19 -8.14 3.98
C LEU A 62 7.99 -6.85 3.19
N THR A 63 6.95 -6.84 2.34
CA THR A 63 6.62 -5.73 1.42
C THR A 63 5.15 -5.37 1.52
N ARG A 64 4.77 -4.23 0.92
CA ARG A 64 3.39 -3.77 0.87
C ARG A 64 2.91 -3.53 -0.57
N PRO A 65 2.62 -4.60 -1.32
CA PRO A 65 1.99 -4.48 -2.64
C PRO A 65 0.49 -4.17 -2.54
N ASP A 66 -0.18 -4.57 -1.45
CA ASP A 66 -1.59 -4.29 -1.21
C ASP A 66 -1.79 -2.92 -0.55
N ASN A 67 -2.85 -2.22 -0.95
CA ASN A 67 -3.27 -0.98 -0.32
C ASN A 67 -4.78 -0.90 -0.17
N VAL A 68 -5.20 -0.02 0.74
CA VAL A 68 -6.60 0.33 0.97
C VAL A 68 -6.68 1.84 0.96
N PHE A 69 -7.48 2.39 0.06
CA PHE A 69 -7.73 3.82 -0.10
C PHE A 69 -9.21 4.13 0.06
N GLY A 70 -9.53 5.31 0.58
CA GLY A 70 -10.91 5.76 0.68
C GLY A 70 -11.05 7.28 0.71
N THR A 71 -12.24 7.75 0.32
CA THR A 71 -12.62 9.17 0.40
C THR A 71 -12.81 9.62 1.85
N ASP A 72 -12.82 10.93 2.11
CA ASP A 72 -13.12 11.53 3.43
C ASP A 72 -14.30 10.89 4.16
N GLY A 73 -15.46 10.74 3.48
CA GLY A 73 -16.64 10.14 4.11
C GLY A 73 -16.47 8.68 4.57
N ILE A 74 -15.50 7.94 4.02
CA ILE A 74 -15.08 6.63 4.52
C ILE A 74 -14.13 6.81 5.70
N LEU A 75 -13.14 7.68 5.57
CA LEU A 75 -12.15 7.97 6.62
C LEU A 75 -12.81 8.36 7.95
N GLU A 76 -13.82 9.23 7.92
CA GLU A 76 -14.56 9.68 9.11
C GLU A 76 -15.35 8.55 9.82
N ARG A 77 -15.73 7.51 9.08
CA ARG A 77 -16.56 6.39 9.58
C ARG A 77 -15.73 5.15 9.89
N LEU A 78 -14.51 5.08 9.36
CA LEU A 78 -13.61 3.96 9.51
C LEU A 78 -13.18 3.85 10.97
N ARG A 79 -13.40 2.69 11.59
CA ARG A 79 -12.94 2.44 12.96
C ARG A 79 -11.49 1.99 13.00
N ARG A 80 -11.11 1.06 12.12
CA ARG A 80 -9.78 0.46 12.02
C ARG A 80 -9.53 -0.06 10.61
N CYS A 81 -8.27 -0.03 10.18
CA CYS A 81 -7.76 -0.76 9.02
C CYS A 81 -6.43 -1.39 9.43
N GLU A 82 -6.40 -2.71 9.52
CA GLU A 82 -5.28 -3.46 10.11
C GLU A 82 -4.92 -4.65 9.20
N VAL A 83 -3.65 -5.02 9.19
CA VAL A 83 -3.19 -6.26 8.55
C VAL A 83 -3.26 -7.39 9.57
N PHE A 84 -3.65 -8.58 9.14
CA PHE A 84 -3.60 -9.81 9.94
C PHE A 84 -2.43 -10.67 9.47
N PRO A 85 -1.24 -10.61 10.11
CA PRO A 85 -0.04 -11.29 9.61
C PRO A 85 -0.19 -12.80 9.47
N HIS A 86 -0.98 -13.41 10.35
CA HIS A 86 -1.25 -14.85 10.37
C HIS A 86 -2.22 -15.32 9.26
N ARG A 87 -2.77 -14.40 8.45
CA ARG A 87 -3.65 -14.70 7.31
C ARG A 87 -2.98 -14.45 5.95
N ARG A 88 -1.69 -14.14 5.93
CA ARG A 88 -0.96 -13.92 4.67
C ARG A 88 -0.92 -15.21 3.84
N PRO A 89 -1.02 -15.11 2.50
CA PRO A 89 -0.79 -16.26 1.62
C PRO A 89 0.61 -16.86 1.84
N PRO A 90 0.79 -18.19 1.66
CA PRO A 90 2.08 -18.87 1.80
C PRO A 90 3.10 -18.46 0.73
#